data_AF-A0A3M1KR63-F1
#
_entry.id   AF-A0A3M1KR63-F1
#
_cell.length_a   1.000
_cell.length_b   1.000
_cell.length_c   1.000
_cell.angle_alpha   90.00
_cell.angle_beta   90.00
_cell.angle_gamma   90.00
#
_symmetry.space_group_name_H-M   'P 1'
#
loop_
_entity.id
_entity.type
_entity.pdbx_description
1 polymer ?
#
loop_
_entity_poly.entity_id
_entity_poly.type
_entity_poly.pdbx_seq_one_letter_code
_entity_poly.pdbx_strand_id
1 'polypeptide(L)'
;FLPTIGRIEHGFNCRPDLVAVDNPVNPRRYLGHFWVDCITHDIKMLRFILDLVGEDKVTLGSDYPFPLGDLTIGRFIEESDLPETTRRKIFSQNTLEWLGLDEKTFQSPE
;
A
#
# COMPACT_ATOMS: atom_id res chain seq x y z
N PHE A 1 9.27 -3.22 5.00
CA PHE A 1 9.23 -3.17 6.48
C PHE A 1 7.86 -3.59 7.05
N LEU A 2 6.76 -3.57 6.30
CA LEU A 2 5.43 -3.94 6.81
C LEU A 2 5.38 -5.30 7.53
N PRO A 3 5.99 -6.39 7.00
CA PRO A 3 6.06 -7.67 7.73
C PRO A 3 6.78 -7.61 9.08
N THR A 4 7.68 -6.64 9.26
CA THR A 4 8.52 -6.52 10.47
C THR A 4 7.96 -5.50 11.47
N ILE A 5 6.81 -4.87 11.21
CA ILE A 5 6.30 -3.78 12.05
C ILE A 5 6.07 -4.19 13.51
N GLY A 6 5.60 -5.41 13.76
CA GLY A 6 5.40 -5.91 15.13
C GLY A 6 6.71 -6.00 15.92
N ARG A 7 7.80 -6.41 15.26
CA ARG A 7 9.13 -6.44 15.88
C ARG A 7 9.67 -5.04 16.14
N ILE A 8 9.43 -4.11 15.23
CA ILE A 8 9.84 -2.71 15.37
C ILE A 8 9.09 -2.06 16.54
N GLU A 9 7.77 -2.23 16.62
CA GLU A 9 6.95 -1.78 17.76
C GLU A 9 7.40 -2.42 19.08
N HIS A 10 7.69 -3.72 19.08
CA HIS A 10 8.16 -4.39 20.28
C HIS A 10 9.47 -3.76 20.80
N GLY A 11 10.43 -3.48 19.91
CA GLY A 11 11.66 -2.77 20.25
C GLY A 11 11.40 -1.37 20.81
N PHE A 12 10.48 -0.63 20.18
CA PHE A 12 10.03 0.69 20.64
C PHE A 12 9.49 0.66 22.09
N ASN A 13 8.63 -0.31 22.39
CA ASN A 13 8.06 -0.47 23.73
C ASN A 13 9.08 -0.97 24.76
N CYS A 14 10.02 -1.83 24.36
CA CYS A 14 10.99 -2.43 25.27
C CYS A 14 12.19 -1.53 25.61
N ARG A 15 12.65 -0.71 24.65
CA ARG A 15 13.84 0.16 24.81
C ARG A 15 13.58 1.58 24.30
N PRO A 16 12.56 2.29 24.84
CA PRO A 16 12.29 3.67 24.45
C PRO A 16 13.49 4.59 24.71
N ASP A 17 14.33 4.25 25.70
CA ASP A 17 15.58 4.93 26.02
C ASP A 17 16.63 4.88 24.89
N LEU A 18 16.53 3.92 23.97
CA LEU A 18 17.43 3.79 22.82
C LEU A 18 16.79 4.20 21.50
N VAL A 19 15.52 3.86 21.28
CA VAL A 19 14.90 3.96 19.95
C VAL A 19 13.75 4.96 19.86
N ALA A 20 13.30 5.52 20.98
CA ALA A 20 12.27 6.56 21.04
C ALA A 20 12.83 7.91 21.54
N VAL A 21 14.14 8.13 21.35
CA VAL A 21 14.87 9.32 21.85
C VAL A 21 14.40 10.59 21.15
N ASP A 22 14.35 10.57 19.81
CA ASP A 22 13.97 11.73 19.00
C ASP A 22 12.49 11.73 18.60
N ASN A 23 11.83 10.57 18.70
CA ASN A 23 10.45 10.39 18.29
C ASN A 23 9.70 9.48 19.27
N PRO A 24 8.83 10.05 20.12
CA PRO A 24 8.06 9.29 21.10
C PRO A 24 6.77 8.69 20.52
N VAL A 25 6.52 8.80 19.22
CA VAL A 25 5.32 8.25 18.57
C VAL A 25 5.57 6.80 18.17
N ASN A 26 4.69 5.90 18.61
CA ASN A 26 4.79 4.48 18.25
C ASN A 26 4.75 4.32 16.71
N PRO A 27 5.66 3.51 16.12
CA PRO A 27 5.81 3.35 14.68
C PRO A 27 4.52 2.91 13.96
N ARG A 28 3.63 2.16 14.62
CA ARG A 28 2.34 1.75 14.02
C ARG A 28 1.39 2.92 13.77
N ARG A 29 1.55 4.02 14.50
CA ARG A 29 0.74 5.23 14.30
C ARG A 29 1.01 5.92 12.97
N TYR A 30 2.11 5.59 12.29
CA TYR A 30 2.43 6.15 10.98
C TYR A 30 1.83 5.34 9.82
N LEU A 31 1.38 4.10 10.06
CA LEU A 31 0.71 3.33 9.03
C LEU A 31 -0.59 4.06 8.63
N GLY A 32 -0.85 4.12 7.32
CA GLY A 32 -1.98 4.87 6.77
C GLY A 32 -1.70 6.36 6.50
N HIS A 33 -0.52 6.88 6.88
CA HIS A 33 -0.12 8.26 6.59
C HIS A 33 0.76 8.41 5.33
N PHE A 34 1.14 7.29 4.71
CA PHE A 34 1.89 7.24 3.45
C PHE A 34 1.30 6.15 2.56
N TRP A 35 1.59 6.24 1.26
CA TRP A 35 1.15 5.28 0.27
C TRP A 35 2.22 4.21 0.03
N VAL A 36 1.78 3.01 -0.29
CA VAL A 36 2.62 1.90 -0.76
C VAL A 36 2.06 1.36 -2.07
N ASP A 37 2.89 0.71 -2.88
CA ASP A 37 2.39 0.00 -4.06
C ASP A 37 1.87 -1.40 -3.73
N CYS A 38 1.26 -2.05 -4.72
CA CYS A 38 0.68 -3.38 -4.62
C CYS A 38 1.62 -4.52 -5.07
N ILE A 39 2.88 -4.25 -5.44
CA ILE A 39 3.73 -5.17 -6.22
C ILE A 39 4.31 -6.32 -5.38
N THR A 40 3.43 -7.19 -4.92
CA THR A 40 3.74 -8.30 -4.01
C THR A 40 3.91 -9.64 -4.72
N HIS A 41 3.37 -9.77 -5.94
CA HIS A 41 3.24 -11.03 -6.68
C HIS A 41 2.55 -12.18 -5.91
N ASP A 42 1.90 -11.88 -4.78
CA ASP A 42 1.20 -12.84 -3.93
C ASP A 42 -0.02 -12.18 -3.27
N ILE A 43 -1.19 -12.75 -3.52
CA ILE A 43 -2.45 -12.16 -3.04
C ILE A 43 -2.58 -12.16 -1.52
N LYS A 44 -1.96 -13.13 -0.81
CA LYS A 44 -2.02 -13.18 0.66
C LYS A 44 -1.20 -12.04 1.25
N MET A 45 -0.04 -11.77 0.67
CA MET A 45 0.81 -10.65 1.07
C MET A 45 0.12 -9.31 0.77
N LEU A 46 -0.55 -9.16 -0.38
CA LEU A 46 -1.33 -7.96 -0.68
C LEU A 46 -2.47 -7.75 0.34
N ARG A 47 -3.23 -8.81 0.67
CA ARG A 47 -4.28 -8.74 1.71
C ARG A 47 -3.72 -8.30 3.07
N PHE A 48 -2.59 -8.87 3.47
CA PHE A 48 -1.90 -8.45 4.69
C PHE A 48 -1.53 -6.97 4.68
N ILE A 49 -1.05 -6.44 3.54
CA ILE A 49 -0.75 -5.01 3.40
C ILE A 49 -2.04 -4.19 3.50
N LEU A 50 -3.08 -4.54 2.76
CA LEU A 50 -4.37 -3.84 2.78
C LEU A 50 -4.95 -3.76 4.20
N ASP A 51 -4.93 -4.85 4.95
CA ASP A 51 -5.40 -4.90 6.34
C ASP A 51 -4.54 -4.04 7.28
N LEU A 52 -3.24 -3.97 7.01
CA LEU A 52 -2.27 -3.31 7.90
C LEU A 52 -2.17 -1.78 7.66
N VAL A 53 -2.17 -1.33 6.41
CA VAL A 53 -2.01 0.10 6.05
C VAL A 53 -3.33 0.78 5.68
N GLY A 54 -4.37 0.00 5.42
CA GLY A 54 -5.66 0.47 4.91
C GLY A 54 -5.72 0.46 3.39
N GLU A 55 -6.85 0.02 2.85
CA GLU A 55 -7.04 -0.08 1.39
C GLU A 55 -6.97 1.26 0.65
N ASP A 56 -7.15 2.39 1.34
CA ASP A 56 -7.06 3.75 0.76
C ASP A 56 -5.61 4.21 0.53
N LYS A 57 -4.63 3.44 0.99
CA LYS A 57 -3.19 3.80 0.96
C LYS A 57 -2.34 2.80 0.18
N VAL A 58 -2.97 1.99 -0.67
CA VAL A 58 -2.30 1.06 -1.58
C VAL A 58 -2.57 1.44 -3.04
N THR A 59 -1.53 1.73 -3.81
CA THR A 59 -1.64 2.12 -5.23
C THR A 59 -1.15 1.02 -6.15
N LEU A 60 -1.60 1.04 -7.41
CA LEU A 60 -1.02 0.20 -8.45
C LEU A 60 0.45 0.55 -8.68
N GLY A 61 1.31 -0.47 -8.74
CA GLY A 61 2.70 -0.35 -9.16
C GLY A 61 3.11 -1.57 -9.95
N SER A 62 3.87 -1.37 -11.03
CA SER A 62 4.30 -2.46 -11.92
C SER A 62 5.81 -2.67 -11.97
N ASP A 63 6.60 -1.69 -11.54
CA ASP A 63 8.05 -1.69 -11.72
C ASP A 63 8.50 -1.92 -13.20
N TYR A 64 7.65 -1.53 -14.16
CA TYR A 64 7.98 -1.56 -15.58
C TYR A 64 9.11 -0.55 -15.88
N PRO A 65 10.11 -0.88 -16.73
CA PRO A 65 10.22 -2.05 -17.61
C PRO A 65 11.09 -3.20 -17.06
N PHE A 66 11.27 -3.32 -15.74
CA PHE A 66 12.16 -4.34 -15.22
C PHE A 66 11.55 -5.75 -15.33
N PRO A 67 12.34 -6.79 -15.67
CA PRO A 67 11.84 -8.17 -15.79
C PRO A 67 11.28 -8.77 -14.50
N LEU A 68 11.66 -8.20 -13.36
CA LEU A 68 11.17 -8.60 -12.03
C LEU A 68 9.84 -7.94 -11.65
N GLY A 69 9.39 -6.96 -12.44
CA GLY A 69 8.13 -6.27 -12.23
C GLY A 69 6.90 -7.09 -12.66
N ASP A 70 5.73 -6.46 -12.59
CA ASP A 70 4.48 -7.05 -13.01
C ASP A 70 4.30 -6.94 -14.54
N LEU A 71 4.70 -8.00 -15.24
CA LEU A 71 4.68 -8.06 -16.71
C LEU A 71 3.27 -8.19 -17.30
N THR A 72 2.29 -8.62 -16.51
CA THR A 72 0.87 -8.45 -16.86
C THR A 72 0.19 -7.66 -15.76
N ILE A 73 0.47 -6.35 -15.78
CA ILE A 73 0.07 -5.36 -14.78
C ILE A 73 -1.31 -5.65 -14.22
N GLY A 74 -1.36 -6.05 -12.95
CA GLY A 74 -2.59 -6.22 -12.19
C GLY A 74 -3.30 -7.56 -12.34
N ARG A 75 -2.85 -8.49 -13.21
CA ARG A 75 -3.56 -9.76 -13.47
C ARG A 75 -3.85 -10.53 -12.18
N PHE A 76 -2.88 -10.65 -11.28
CA PHE A 76 -3.05 -11.40 -10.02
C PHE A 76 -4.06 -10.73 -9.05
N ILE A 77 -4.31 -9.43 -9.21
CA ILE A 77 -5.32 -8.67 -8.47
C ILE A 77 -6.70 -8.89 -9.12
N GLU A 78 -6.77 -8.86 -10.45
CA GLU A 78 -8.00 -9.11 -11.21
C GLU A 78 -8.55 -10.53 -10.97
N GLU A 79 -7.66 -11.52 -10.97
CA GLU A 79 -7.97 -12.94 -10.76
C GLU A 79 -8.26 -13.30 -9.28
N SER A 80 -8.10 -12.33 -8.37
CA SER A 80 -8.38 -12.54 -6.94
C SER A 80 -9.85 -12.35 -6.57
N ASP A 81 -10.19 -12.78 -5.36
CA ASP A 81 -11.48 -12.55 -4.70
C ASP A 81 -11.55 -11.20 -3.94
N LEU A 82 -10.71 -10.23 -4.30
CA LEU A 82 -10.81 -8.89 -3.71
C LEU A 82 -12.10 -8.19 -4.18
N PRO A 83 -12.80 -7.46 -3.27
CA PRO A 83 -13.97 -6.67 -3.65
C PRO A 83 -13.67 -5.72 -4.81
N GLU A 84 -14.63 -5.52 -5.70
CA GLU A 84 -14.49 -4.57 -6.81
C GLU A 84 -14.14 -3.16 -6.33
N THR A 85 -14.71 -2.73 -5.20
CA THR A 85 -14.38 -1.45 -4.56
C THR A 85 -12.91 -1.34 -4.21
N THR A 86 -12.32 -2.39 -3.61
CA THR A 86 -10.89 -2.44 -3.26
C THR A 86 -10.02 -2.46 -4.51
N ARG A 87 -10.42 -3.23 -5.55
CA ARG A 87 -9.69 -3.26 -6.82
C ARG A 87 -9.67 -1.88 -7.48
N ARG A 88 -10.80 -1.16 -7.54
CA ARG A 88 -10.88 0.22 -8.07
C ARG A 88 -9.96 1.18 -7.32
N LYS A 89 -9.90 1.08 -5.99
CA LYS A 89 -8.98 1.88 -5.17
C LYS A 89 -7.53 1.68 -5.57
N ILE A 90 -7.10 0.42 -5.65
CA ILE A 90 -5.72 0.07 -6.05
C ILE A 90 -5.42 0.54 -7.47
N PHE A 91 -6.31 0.24 -8.44
CA PHE A 91 -6.04 0.50 -9.85
C PHE A 91 -6.00 1.99 -10.21
N SER A 92 -6.79 2.84 -9.56
CA SER A 92 -6.85 4.25 -9.94
C SER A 92 -7.15 5.22 -8.81
N GLN A 93 -8.16 4.96 -7.97
CA GLN A 93 -8.70 6.02 -7.09
C GLN A 93 -7.67 6.51 -6.07
N ASN A 94 -6.87 5.61 -5.50
CA ASN A 94 -5.84 6.00 -4.53
C ASN A 94 -4.71 6.79 -5.20
N THR A 95 -4.36 6.46 -6.44
CA THR A 95 -3.36 7.20 -7.23
C THR A 95 -3.87 8.60 -7.56
N LEU A 96 -5.14 8.73 -7.92
CA LEU A 96 -5.78 10.03 -8.16
C LEU A 96 -5.80 10.88 -6.88
N GLU A 97 -6.17 10.31 -5.74
CA GLU A 97 -6.11 11.00 -4.44
C GLU A 97 -4.68 11.44 -4.10
N TRP A 98 -3.70 10.53 -4.22
CA TRP A 98 -2.29 10.80 -3.92
C TRP A 98 -1.73 11.94 -4.76
N LEU A 99 -2.04 11.96 -6.06
CA LEU A 99 -1.57 12.98 -7.00
C LEU A 99 -2.44 14.25 -7.01
N GLY A 100 -3.55 14.27 -6.27
CA GLY A 100 -4.50 15.39 -6.26
C GLY A 100 -5.20 15.62 -7.60
N LEU A 101 -5.50 14.54 -8.34
CA LEU A 101 -6.09 14.57 -9.68
C LEU A 101 -7.59 14.27 -9.63
N ASP A 102 -8.38 14.98 -10.44
CA ASP A 102 -9.81 14.71 -10.61
C ASP A 102 -10.02 13.60 -11.65
N GLU A 103 -10.75 12.54 -11.26
CA GLU A 103 -11.14 11.41 -12.12
C GLU A 103 -11.80 11.88 -13.43
N LYS A 104 -12.55 12.99 -13.39
CA LYS A 104 -13.21 13.58 -14.58
C LYS A 104 -12.23 13.94 -15.69
N THR A 105 -10.96 14.19 -15.36
CA THR A 105 -9.91 14.51 -16.33
C THR A 105 -9.60 13.33 -17.25
N PHE A 106 -9.92 12.10 -16.83
CA PHE A 106 -9.58 10.85 -17.52
C PHE A 106 -10.81 10.15 -18.09
N GLN A 107 -11.98 10.76 -18.00
CA GLN A 107 -13.18 10.25 -18.65
C GLN A 107 -13.12 10.60 -20.15
N SER A 108 -13.39 9.62 -21.01
CA SER A 108 -13.55 9.88 -22.44
C SER A 108 -14.73 10.83 -22.65
N PRO A 109 -14.63 11.79 -23.60
CA PRO A 109 -15.80 12.55 -24.01
C PRO A 109 -16.88 11.59 -24.55
N GLU A 110 -18.12 11.80 -24.11
CA GLU A 110 -19.33 11.11 -24.63
C GLU A 110 -19.55 11.36 -26.12
#